data_AF-A0A3B8PJ72-F1
#
_entry.id   AF-A0A3B8PJ72-F1
#
_cell.length_a   1.000
_cell.length_b   1.000
_cell.length_c   1.000
_cell.angle_alpha   90.00
_cell.angle_beta   90.00
_cell.angle_gamma   90.00
#
_symmetry.space_group_name_H-M   'P 1'
#
loop_
_entity.id
_entity.type
_entity.pdbx_description
1 polymer ?
#
loop_
_entity_poly.entity_id
_entity_poly.type
_entity_poly.pdbx_seq_one_letter_code
_entity_poly.pdbx_strand_id
1 'polypeptide(L)'
;MTQPSWKISRRTCLQGLGVSLALPLLDGMVHGDQKARQRPRRMCSVYFPFGVAMPKDGSPDRQWGWFPTGIGADYQLTNPLQPLASLRKQVTVLGGLSHPKGRSMGGHDTG
;
A
#
# COMPACT_ATOMS: atom_id res chain seq x y z
N MET A 1 -11.25 -59.26 29.66
CA MET A 1 -11.62 -57.97 30.30
C MET A 1 -12.07 -57.00 29.21
N THR A 2 -13.34 -56.60 29.22
CA THR A 2 -13.92 -55.63 28.28
C THR A 2 -13.32 -54.24 28.54
N GLN A 3 -12.73 -53.62 27.51
CA GLN A 3 -12.22 -52.25 27.61
C GLN A 3 -13.41 -51.28 27.65
N PRO A 4 -13.43 -50.31 28.57
CA PRO A 4 -14.54 -49.36 28.68
C PRO A 4 -14.57 -48.44 27.45
N SER A 5 -15.77 -48.12 26.96
CA SER A 5 -16.02 -47.43 25.68
C SER A 5 -15.43 -46.02 25.56
N TRP A 6 -14.98 -45.43 26.66
CA TRP A 6 -14.39 -44.10 26.72
C TRP A 6 -12.86 -44.10 26.60
N LYS A 7 -12.20 -45.26 26.60
CA LYS A 7 -10.75 -45.37 26.45
C LYS A 7 -10.35 -45.36 24.98
N ILE A 8 -9.91 -44.20 24.51
CA ILE A 8 -9.31 -44.04 23.18
C ILE A 8 -7.84 -44.47 23.24
N SER A 9 -7.38 -45.23 22.24
CA SER A 9 -5.97 -45.62 22.14
C SER A 9 -5.08 -44.43 21.75
N ARG A 10 -3.83 -44.38 22.20
CA ARG A 10 -2.85 -43.34 21.78
C ARG A 10 -2.76 -43.23 20.25
N ARG A 11 -2.85 -44.36 19.54
CA ARG A 11 -2.84 -44.40 18.07
C ARG A 11 -4.02 -43.64 17.47
N THR A 12 -5.23 -43.87 17.98
CA THR A 12 -6.46 -43.20 17.52
C THR A 12 -6.43 -41.70 17.80
N CYS A 13 -5.91 -41.29 18.97
CA CYS A 13 -5.72 -39.88 19.31
C CYS A 13 -4.75 -39.19 18.33
N LEU A 14 -3.60 -39.80 18.05
CA LEU A 14 -2.61 -39.25 17.11
C LEU A 14 -3.14 -39.17 15.67
N GLN A 15 -3.95 -40.14 15.24
CA GLN A 15 -4.60 -40.10 13.92
C GLN A 15 -5.60 -38.94 13.80
N GLY A 16 -6.44 -38.72 14.82
CA GLY A 16 -7.38 -37.59 14.84
C GLY A 16 -6.66 -36.23 14.81
N LEU A 17 -5.55 -36.12 15.55
CA LEU A 17 -4.74 -34.89 15.62
C LEU A 17 -4.11 -34.56 14.25
N GLY A 18 -3.66 -35.57 13.50
CA GLY A 18 -3.18 -35.40 12.12
C GLY A 18 -4.26 -34.88 11.18
N VAL A 19 -5.50 -35.39 11.29
CA VAL A 19 -6.64 -34.92 10.49
C VAL A 19 -7.00 -33.47 10.84
N SER A 20 -7.01 -33.10 12.11
CA SER A 20 -7.29 -31.71 12.55
C SER A 20 -6.24 -30.70 12.07
N LEU A 21 -4.98 -31.11 11.90
CA LEU A 21 -3.92 -30.27 11.35
C LEU A 21 -3.96 -30.20 9.82
N ALA A 22 -4.39 -31.28 9.15
CA ALA A 22 -4.51 -31.33 7.69
C ALA A 22 -5.76 -30.60 7.17
N LEU A 23 -6.86 -30.59 7.93
CA LEU A 23 -8.14 -29.98 7.51
C LEU A 23 -8.02 -28.49 7.15
N PRO A 24 -7.37 -27.63 7.96
CA PRO A 24 -7.17 -26.21 7.62
C PRO A 24 -6.33 -26.01 6.36
N LEU A 25 -5.37 -26.92 6.10
CA LEU A 25 -4.55 -26.88 4.88
C LEU A 25 -5.40 -27.23 3.64
N LEU A 26 -6.36 -28.15 3.80
CA LEU A 26 -7.32 -28.55 2.77
C LEU A 26 -8.40 -27.48 2.53
N ASP A 27 -8.85 -26.81 3.58
CA ASP A 27 -9.76 -25.64 3.49
C ASP A 27 -9.06 -24.46 2.80
N GLY A 28 -7.74 -24.34 2.98
CA GLY A 28 -6.87 -23.44 2.21
C GLY A 28 -6.87 -23.71 0.69
N MET A 29 -7.18 -24.93 0.24
CA MET A 29 -7.28 -25.28 -1.18
C MET A 29 -8.63 -24.90 -1.82
N VAL A 30 -9.60 -24.42 -1.03
CA VAL A 30 -10.91 -23.94 -1.52
C VAL A 30 -10.83 -22.50 -2.10
N HIS A 31 -9.64 -21.91 -2.19
CA HIS A 31 -9.40 -20.64 -2.92
C HIS A 31 -9.39 -20.82 -4.45
N GLY A 32 -10.38 -21.55 -4.97
CA GLY A 32 -10.45 -21.97 -6.36
C GLY A 32 -11.77 -21.71 -7.08
N ASP A 33 -12.77 -21.04 -6.47
CA ASP A 33 -13.83 -20.44 -7.29
C ASP A 33 -13.31 -19.11 -7.88
N GLN A 34 -12.42 -19.24 -8.86
CA GLN A 34 -12.04 -18.16 -9.74
C GLN A 34 -13.10 -18.01 -10.84
N LYS A 35 -14.34 -17.68 -10.46
CA LYS A 35 -15.01 -16.68 -11.29
C LYS A 35 -14.13 -15.45 -11.22
N ALA A 36 -13.36 -15.22 -12.28
CA ALA A 36 -12.39 -14.15 -12.43
C ALA A 36 -13.08 -12.78 -12.27
N ARG A 37 -13.41 -12.40 -11.04
CA ARG A 37 -13.75 -11.03 -10.68
C ARG A 37 -12.51 -10.23 -11.02
N GLN A 38 -12.62 -9.32 -11.98
CA GLN A 38 -11.54 -8.41 -12.31
C GLN A 38 -11.08 -7.75 -11.01
N ARG A 39 -9.84 -8.04 -10.62
CA ARG A 39 -9.26 -7.44 -9.42
C ARG A 39 -9.15 -5.93 -9.68
N PRO A 40 -9.53 -5.06 -8.72
CA PRO A 40 -9.41 -3.63 -8.91
C PRO A 40 -7.94 -3.25 -9.16
N ARG A 41 -7.69 -2.34 -10.10
CA ARG A 41 -6.34 -1.80 -10.33
C ARG A 41 -5.95 -0.95 -9.12
N ARG A 42 -4.84 -1.28 -8.48
CA ARG A 42 -4.40 -0.67 -7.21
C ARG A 42 -3.26 0.35 -7.36
N MET A 43 -2.66 0.46 -8.55
CA MET A 43 -1.51 1.31 -8.81
C MET A 43 -1.68 2.08 -10.12
N CYS A 44 -1.36 3.36 -10.08
CA CYS A 44 -1.25 4.25 -11.21
C CYS A 44 0.03 5.08 -11.06
N SER A 45 0.76 5.29 -12.14
CA SER A 45 1.95 6.14 -12.18
C SER A 45 1.71 7.26 -13.19
N VAL A 46 1.97 8.49 -12.78
CA VAL A 46 1.85 9.70 -13.62
C VAL A 46 3.19 10.41 -13.64
N TYR A 47 3.65 10.79 -14.83
CA TYR A 47 4.92 11.46 -15.04
C TYR A 47 4.71 12.83 -15.68
N PHE A 48 5.47 13.82 -15.20
CA PHE A 48 5.44 15.20 -15.70
C PHE A 48 6.78 15.50 -16.39
N PRO A 49 6.85 15.48 -17.73
CA PRO A 49 8.13 15.53 -18.46
C PRO A 49 8.91 16.82 -18.25
N PHE A 50 8.20 17.94 -18.09
CA PHE A 50 8.80 19.24 -17.80
C PHE A 50 8.76 19.60 -16.31
N GLY A 51 8.44 18.64 -15.45
CA GLY A 51 8.27 18.86 -14.02
C GLY A 51 6.99 19.62 -13.70
N VAL A 52 7.00 20.26 -12.54
CA VAL A 52 5.85 20.88 -11.88
C VAL A 52 6.29 22.19 -11.23
N ALA A 53 5.36 23.10 -10.98
CA ALA A 53 5.68 24.39 -10.38
C ALA A 53 6.20 24.22 -8.93
N MET A 54 7.37 24.80 -8.63
CA MET A 54 8.04 24.75 -7.32
C MET A 54 8.44 26.15 -6.82
N PRO A 55 7.46 27.07 -6.63
CA PRO A 55 7.71 28.39 -6.07
C PRO A 55 8.28 28.29 -4.65
N LYS A 56 9.16 29.24 -4.30
CA LYS A 56 9.76 29.32 -2.96
C LYS A 56 8.69 29.62 -1.91
N ASP A 57 8.89 29.13 -0.69
CA ASP A 57 8.07 29.53 0.45
C ASP A 57 8.16 31.05 0.67
N GLY A 58 7.02 31.69 0.98
CA GLY A 58 6.92 33.13 1.15
C GLY A 58 6.72 33.93 -0.15
N SER A 59 6.76 33.32 -1.33
CA SER A 59 6.42 34.02 -2.58
C SER A 59 4.89 34.19 -2.74
N PRO A 60 4.43 35.23 -3.47
CA PRO A 60 3.00 35.41 -3.79
C PRO A 60 2.39 34.19 -4.49
N ASP A 61 3.20 33.47 -5.26
CA ASP A 61 2.77 32.32 -6.06
C ASP A 61 2.84 31.00 -5.30
N ARG A 62 3.19 30.99 -4.00
CA ARG A 62 3.41 29.73 -3.25
C ARG A 62 2.20 28.79 -3.28
N GLN A 63 1.00 29.35 -3.32
CA GLN A 63 -0.27 28.63 -3.45
C GLN A 63 -0.42 27.82 -4.75
N TRP A 64 0.41 28.10 -5.77
CA TRP A 64 0.47 27.35 -7.03
C TRP A 64 1.55 26.27 -7.06
N GLY A 65 2.25 26.03 -5.94
CA GLY A 65 3.27 24.99 -5.85
C GLY A 65 2.70 23.57 -5.84
N TRP A 66 3.48 22.63 -6.37
CA TRP A 66 3.09 21.22 -6.45
C TRP A 66 2.96 20.54 -5.09
N PHE A 67 3.86 20.86 -4.15
CA PHE A 67 3.81 20.27 -2.81
C PHE A 67 2.91 21.10 -1.87
N PRO A 68 2.19 20.42 -0.96
CA PRO A 68 1.44 21.08 0.09
C PRO A 68 2.36 21.91 1.00
N THR A 69 1.78 22.78 1.81
CA THR A 69 2.50 23.51 2.87
C THR A 69 2.27 22.84 4.23
N GLY A 70 3.24 22.99 5.13
CA GLY A 70 3.20 22.32 6.44
C GLY A 70 3.58 20.83 6.37
N ILE A 71 3.55 20.17 7.53
CA ILE A 71 4.00 18.80 7.72
C ILE A 71 3.00 18.02 8.58
N GLY A 72 3.12 16.69 8.57
CA GLY A 72 2.28 15.82 9.38
C GLY A 72 0.85 15.71 8.88
N ALA A 73 -0.07 15.37 9.78
CA ALA A 73 -1.47 15.14 9.44
C ALA A 73 -2.22 16.41 9.02
N ASP A 74 -1.70 17.60 9.35
CA ASP A 74 -2.38 18.90 9.18
C ASP A 74 -1.79 19.76 8.05
N TYR A 75 -1.07 19.15 7.11
CA TYR A 75 -0.59 19.86 5.91
C TYR A 75 -1.76 20.48 5.12
N GLN A 76 -1.49 21.61 4.48
CA GLN A 76 -2.47 22.38 3.69
C GLN A 76 -2.25 22.14 2.19
N LEU A 77 -3.34 21.86 1.47
CA LEU A 77 -3.31 21.67 0.02
C LEU A 77 -3.08 23.01 -0.69
N THR A 78 -2.27 22.97 -1.76
CA THR A 78 -2.13 24.06 -2.72
C THR A 78 -3.20 23.99 -3.80
N ASN A 79 -3.34 25.03 -4.62
CA ASN A 79 -4.33 25.12 -5.69
C ASN A 79 -4.31 23.91 -6.63
N PRO A 80 -3.14 23.41 -7.11
CA PRO A 80 -3.10 22.23 -7.97
C PRO A 80 -3.59 20.94 -7.30
N LEU A 81 -3.55 20.88 -5.97
CA LEU A 81 -3.94 19.71 -5.20
C LEU A 81 -5.38 19.79 -4.65
N GLN A 82 -6.11 20.89 -4.90
CA GLN A 82 -7.51 21.04 -4.45
C GLN A 82 -8.45 19.92 -4.91
N PRO A 83 -8.31 19.31 -6.11
CA PRO A 83 -9.12 18.16 -6.48
C PRO A 83 -9.02 16.97 -5.51
N LEU A 84 -7.96 16.89 -4.69
CA LEU A 84 -7.75 15.84 -3.71
C LEU A 84 -8.37 16.16 -2.33
N ALA A 85 -9.02 17.31 -2.16
CA ALA A 85 -9.56 17.75 -0.87
C ALA A 85 -10.55 16.75 -0.25
N SER A 86 -11.43 16.14 -1.07
CA SER A 86 -12.38 15.11 -0.61
C SER A 86 -11.69 13.82 -0.13
N LEU A 87 -10.46 13.58 -0.58
CA LEU A 87 -9.65 12.41 -0.25
C LEU A 87 -8.53 12.75 0.75
N ARG A 88 -8.56 13.93 1.39
CA ARG A 88 -7.46 14.42 2.25
C ARG A 88 -7.04 13.45 3.36
N LYS A 89 -7.98 12.67 3.91
CA LYS A 89 -7.71 11.65 4.95
C LYS A 89 -7.09 10.34 4.40
N GLN A 90 -7.09 10.17 3.08
CA GLN A 90 -6.64 8.96 2.37
C GLN A 90 -5.40 9.22 1.49
N VAL A 91 -4.91 10.46 1.45
CA VAL A 91 -3.75 10.87 0.66
C VAL A 91 -2.59 11.18 1.59
N THR A 92 -1.41 10.66 1.26
CA THR A 92 -0.13 11.04 1.88
C THR A 92 0.79 11.55 0.79
N VAL A 93 1.36 12.73 0.99
CA VAL A 93 2.32 13.32 0.06
C VAL A 93 3.73 13.12 0.62
N LEU A 94 4.59 12.46 -0.16
CA LEU A 94 5.98 12.22 0.20
C LEU A 94 6.87 13.23 -0.54
N GLY A 95 7.65 14.00 0.21
CA GLY A 95 8.65 14.94 -0.30
C GLY A 95 10.07 14.53 0.10
N GLY A 96 11.06 15.31 -0.37
CA GLY A 96 12.47 15.10 0.05
C GLY A 96 13.21 13.95 -0.63
N LEU A 97 12.61 13.30 -1.63
CA LEU A 97 13.23 12.21 -2.38
C LEU A 97 14.22 12.67 -3.46
N SER A 98 14.42 13.99 -3.61
CA SER A 98 15.34 14.57 -4.59
C SER A 98 16.80 14.39 -4.16
N HIS A 99 17.59 13.69 -4.97
CA HIS A 99 19.03 13.50 -4.75
C HIS A 99 19.80 14.83 -4.90
N PRO A 100 20.53 15.32 -3.87
CA PRO A 100 21.19 16.63 -3.91
C PRO A 100 22.16 16.81 -5.09
N LYS A 101 22.98 15.80 -5.41
CA LYS A 101 23.91 15.88 -6.56
C LYS A 101 23.19 15.91 -7.91
N GLY A 102 21.93 15.45 -7.96
CA GLY A 102 21.13 15.51 -9.18
C GLY A 102 20.66 16.93 -9.52
N ARG A 103 20.67 17.84 -8.54
CA ARG A 103 20.19 19.23 -8.72
C ARG A 103 21.19 20.11 -9.48
N SER A 104 22.46 19.72 -9.49
CA SER A 104 23.54 20.42 -10.20
C SER A 104 23.82 19.85 -11.59
N MET A 105 23.14 18.77 -11.99
CA MET A 105 23.26 18.15 -13.31
C MET A 105 22.04 18.55 -14.15
N GLY A 106 22.22 18.79 -15.45
CA GLY A 106 21.08 18.94 -16.34
C GLY A 106 20.28 17.64 -16.40
N GLY A 107 18.95 17.74 -16.48
CA GLY A 107 18.07 16.55 -16.52
C GLY A 107 18.28 15.63 -17.73
N HIS A 108 19.05 16.09 -18.72
CA HIS A 108 19.44 15.35 -19.92
C HIS A 108 20.93 14.96 -19.95
N ASP A 109 21.70 15.34 -18.92
CA ASP A 109 23.17 15.18 -18.91
C ASP A 109 23.63 13.92 -18.15
N THR A 110 22.70 13.06 -17.70
CA THR A 110 23.00 11.87 -16.88
C THR A 110 23.15 10.58 -17.70
N GLY A 111 23.48 10.70 -18.99
CA GLY A 111 23.70 9.56 -19.91
C GLY A 111 24.97 8.78 -19.62
#